data_AF-A0A1W9MVI0-F1
#
_entry.id   AF-A0A1W9MVI0-F1
#
_cell.length_a   1.000
_cell.length_b   1.000
_cell.length_c   1.000
_cell.angle_alpha   90.00
_cell.angle_beta   90.00
_cell.angle_gamma   90.00
#
_symmetry.space_group_name_H-M   'P 1'
#
loop_
_entity.id
_entity.type
_entity.pdbx_description
1 polymer ?
#
loop_
_entity_poly.entity_id
_entity_poly.type
_entity_poly.pdbx_seq_one_letter_code
_entity_poly.pdbx_strand_id
1 'polypeptide(L)'
;MNTLPTTLLCTVGTSLFFPNLNNLNPETQYKNEPKDTDLLGQADKEALSRYRLWTEQERLKKILKNIRTFYIQKEFSHLANQLVLLPPELRICGAEINSIEAMIRKKFLSEERKHRNRLMLLVSDTPDGEYIGTILKTYFVHKKCEIGFNECEYLTVEGLQDEKPLFFQTKGLPNLVHHLGEQLRKWGNIAINATGGYKAQIALAVAFGQATRCPVFYKHERFDQIIRFPKIPFTIDLSMVENHLKFWADMADNTIKENELNQMIPHDSDFKESFYPMLDSVEENGILYFSLSALGMVYWEAYLSSNPDISIEPQKIIDKDRRGCNFPQHHYPINFKEYVQKVYDAFPEFISECHSLDHDKQSAIKNRFNIKEKRIIAEYVDRNNFGARFGVMTSAVNTLERDWIVKKLSEWLENNM
;
A
#
# COMPACT_ATOMS: atom_id res chain seq x y z
N MET A 1 5.82 23.15 -15.84
CA MET A 1 5.60 23.41 -14.40
C MET A 1 5.31 22.06 -13.75
N ASN A 2 6.10 21.60 -12.77
CA ASN A 2 5.76 20.37 -12.06
C ASN A 2 4.52 20.62 -11.21
N THR A 3 3.42 19.98 -11.54
CA THR A 3 2.19 19.98 -10.75
C THR A 3 2.48 19.39 -9.37
N LEU A 4 1.92 19.99 -8.32
CA LEU A 4 2.03 19.44 -6.97
C LEU A 4 1.36 18.05 -6.90
N PRO A 5 1.88 17.13 -6.09
CA PRO A 5 1.25 15.84 -5.88
C PRO A 5 -0.12 16.02 -5.23
N THR A 6 -1.13 15.33 -5.77
CA THR A 6 -2.49 15.31 -5.22
C THR A 6 -2.74 14.12 -4.30
N THR A 7 -1.87 13.11 -4.38
CA THR A 7 -1.89 11.89 -3.57
C THR A 7 -0.59 11.78 -2.78
N LEU A 8 -0.68 11.50 -1.49
CA LEU A 8 0.46 11.27 -0.61
C LEU A 8 0.41 9.83 -0.07
N LEU A 9 1.51 9.10 -0.20
CA LEU A 9 1.74 7.84 0.50
C LEU A 9 2.58 8.16 1.74
N CYS A 10 2.18 7.68 2.91
CA CYS A 10 2.90 7.93 4.15
C CYS A 10 3.21 6.62 4.84
N THR A 11 4.49 6.33 5.07
CA THR A 11 4.89 5.25 5.99
C THR A 11 4.57 5.71 7.41
N VAL A 12 4.00 4.81 8.20
CA VAL A 12 3.55 5.12 9.56
C VAL A 12 4.43 4.39 10.56
N GLY A 13 4.96 5.14 11.52
CA GLY A 13 5.64 4.62 12.69
C GLY A 13 4.78 4.69 13.94
N THR A 14 5.37 4.29 15.04
CA THR A 14 4.72 4.32 16.36
C THR A 14 4.92 5.64 17.10
N SER A 15 5.44 6.68 16.42
CA SER A 15 5.86 7.94 17.05
C SER A 15 4.72 8.68 17.75
N LEU A 16 3.49 8.55 17.26
CA LEU A 16 2.32 9.10 17.92
C LEU A 16 2.12 8.48 19.32
N PHE A 17 2.38 7.19 19.48
CA PHE A 17 2.31 6.53 20.78
C PHE A 17 3.59 6.72 21.59
N PHE A 18 4.74 6.38 20.99
CA PHE A 18 6.02 6.35 21.68
C PHE A 18 7.03 7.34 21.06
N PRO A 19 7.59 8.28 21.84
CA PRO A 19 7.40 8.48 23.27
C PRO A 19 6.19 9.36 23.63
N ASN A 20 5.40 9.81 22.65
CA ASN A 20 4.44 10.91 22.81
C ASN A 20 3.25 10.56 23.72
N LEU A 21 2.17 10.00 23.19
CA LEU A 21 0.93 9.79 23.97
C LEU A 21 1.12 8.85 25.17
N ASN A 22 2.07 7.91 25.08
CA ASN A 22 2.41 7.02 26.17
C ASN A 22 2.92 7.78 27.41
N ASN A 23 3.73 8.82 27.20
CA ASN A 23 4.33 9.60 28.28
C ASN A 23 3.59 10.91 28.56
N LEU A 24 2.44 11.14 27.91
CA LEU A 24 1.63 12.33 28.13
C LEU A 24 1.17 12.42 29.60
N ASN A 25 1.62 13.46 30.29
CA ASN A 25 1.08 13.89 31.58
C ASN A 25 0.29 15.20 31.40
N PRO A 26 -1.05 15.16 31.39
CA PRO A 26 -1.88 16.35 31.19
C PRO A 26 -1.73 17.44 32.26
N GLU A 27 -1.18 17.12 33.43
CA GLU A 27 -1.01 18.08 34.53
C GLU A 27 0.29 18.89 34.42
N THR A 28 1.28 18.38 33.68
CA THR A 28 2.61 19.00 33.59
C THR A 28 3.02 19.37 32.17
N GLN A 29 2.46 18.71 31.15
CA GLN A 29 2.75 18.97 29.75
C GLN A 29 2.42 20.44 29.40
N TYR A 30 3.39 21.18 28.87
CA TYR A 30 3.27 22.60 28.50
C TYR A 30 2.92 23.58 29.63
N LYS A 31 3.05 23.17 30.90
CA LYS A 31 2.73 24.03 32.05
C LYS A 31 3.78 25.11 32.32
N ASN A 32 5.05 24.76 32.15
CA ASN A 32 6.16 25.64 32.48
C ASN A 32 6.67 26.34 31.22
N GLU A 33 7.15 27.56 31.39
CA GLU A 33 7.81 28.29 30.32
C GLU A 33 9.10 27.55 29.91
N PRO A 34 9.27 27.26 28.61
CA PRO A 34 10.50 26.64 28.12
C PRO A 34 11.69 27.56 28.35
N LYS A 35 12.84 26.99 28.67
CA LYS A 35 14.11 27.74 28.78
C LYS A 35 14.51 28.26 27.39
N ASP A 36 15.27 29.35 27.32
CA ASP A 36 15.75 29.88 26.03
C ASP A 36 16.61 28.88 25.25
N THR A 37 17.29 27.96 25.95
CA THR A 37 18.08 26.88 25.35
C THR A 37 17.23 25.72 24.81
N ASP A 38 15.95 25.65 25.15
CA ASP A 38 15.02 24.61 24.70
C ASP A 38 14.29 25.05 23.43
N LEU A 39 14.99 24.96 22.29
CA LEU A 39 14.46 25.38 20.99
C LEU A 39 13.14 24.67 20.62
N LEU A 40 12.99 23.41 21.01
CA LEU A 40 11.76 22.64 20.75
C LEU A 40 10.60 23.13 21.61
N GLY A 41 10.85 23.37 22.90
CA GLY A 41 9.86 23.94 23.80
C GLY A 41 9.41 25.34 23.36
N GLN A 42 10.34 26.18 22.87
CA GLN A 42 10.00 27.49 22.31
C GLN A 42 9.09 27.37 21.09
N ALA A 43 9.40 26.46 20.15
CA ALA A 43 8.56 26.20 18.98
C ALA A 43 7.15 25.71 19.37
N ASP A 44 7.05 24.81 20.36
CA ASP A 44 5.76 24.34 20.88
C ASP A 44 4.96 25.49 21.53
N LYS A 45 5.61 26.39 22.29
CA LYS A 45 5.00 27.59 22.87
C LYS A 45 4.46 28.53 21.79
N GLU A 46 5.23 28.79 20.74
CA GLU A 46 4.80 29.62 19.61
C GLU A 46 3.58 29.02 18.91
N ALA A 47 3.61 27.72 18.63
CA ALA A 47 2.50 26.99 18.04
C ALA A 47 1.23 27.08 18.91
N LEU A 48 1.34 26.78 20.21
CA LEU A 48 0.23 26.90 21.16
C LEU A 48 -0.32 28.32 21.26
N SER A 49 0.54 29.34 21.16
CA SER A 49 0.14 30.74 21.20
C SER A 49 -0.72 31.12 19.99
N ARG A 50 -0.41 30.62 18.78
CA ARG A 50 -1.23 30.83 17.57
C ARG A 50 -2.67 30.33 17.75
N TYR A 51 -2.84 29.23 18.48
CA TYR A 51 -4.15 28.64 18.79
C TYR A 51 -4.78 29.17 20.09
N ARG A 52 -4.16 30.19 20.73
CA ARG A 52 -4.53 30.75 22.04
C ARG A 52 -4.49 29.75 23.20
N LEU A 53 -3.94 28.56 22.98
CA LEU A 53 -3.85 27.49 23.98
C LEU A 53 -2.77 27.76 25.03
N TRP A 54 -1.73 28.53 24.68
CA TRP A 54 -0.71 28.94 25.66
C TRP A 54 -1.30 29.87 26.74
N THR A 55 -2.22 30.75 26.36
CA THR A 55 -2.92 31.67 27.28
C THR A 55 -4.14 31.02 27.93
N GLU A 56 -4.82 30.10 27.24
CA GLU A 56 -6.00 29.37 27.74
C GLU A 56 -5.61 28.00 28.34
N GLN A 57 -4.76 28.01 29.36
CA GLN A 57 -4.16 26.78 29.93
C GLN A 57 -5.19 25.73 30.41
N GLU A 58 -6.32 26.15 30.99
CA GLU A 58 -7.39 25.21 31.38
C GLU A 58 -8.03 24.48 30.19
N ARG A 59 -8.15 25.17 29.04
CA ARG A 59 -8.65 24.56 27.80
C ARG A 59 -7.63 23.56 27.26
N LEU A 60 -6.36 23.93 27.20
CA LEU A 60 -5.28 23.03 26.79
C LEU A 60 -5.25 21.79 27.68
N LYS A 61 -5.26 21.97 29.00
CA LYS A 61 -5.31 20.89 29.99
C LYS A 61 -6.49 19.95 29.77
N LYS A 62 -7.68 20.48 29.48
CA LYS A 62 -8.87 19.68 29.17
C LYS A 62 -8.67 18.84 27.91
N ILE A 63 -8.10 19.40 26.84
CA ILE A 63 -7.81 18.68 25.60
C ILE A 63 -6.82 17.54 25.89
N LEU A 64 -5.71 17.82 26.59
CA LEU A 64 -4.69 16.83 26.94
C LEU A 64 -5.24 15.71 27.84
N LYS A 65 -6.12 16.04 28.80
CA LYS A 65 -6.82 15.04 29.63
C LYS A 65 -7.68 14.13 28.78
N ASN A 66 -8.48 14.68 27.87
CA ASN A 66 -9.32 13.88 26.99
C ASN A 66 -8.47 12.97 26.10
N ILE A 67 -7.37 13.48 25.51
CA ILE A 67 -6.43 12.67 24.72
C ILE A 67 -5.92 11.49 25.55
N ARG A 68 -5.45 11.75 26.78
CA ARG A 68 -4.94 10.69 27.66
C ARG A 68 -6.01 9.67 28.02
N THR A 69 -7.21 10.11 28.35
CA THR A 69 -8.35 9.24 28.67
C THR A 69 -8.70 8.33 27.50
N PHE A 70 -8.91 8.90 26.31
CA PHE A 70 -9.26 8.13 25.11
C PHE A 70 -8.11 7.21 24.66
N TYR A 71 -6.85 7.59 24.89
CA TYR A 71 -5.71 6.72 24.65
C TYR A 71 -5.74 5.47 25.54
N ILE A 72 -5.94 5.64 26.85
CA ILE A 72 -6.02 4.52 27.81
C ILE A 72 -7.23 3.63 27.50
N GLN A 73 -8.37 4.23 27.15
CA GLN A 73 -9.60 3.51 26.84
C GLN A 73 -9.63 2.92 25.42
N LYS A 74 -8.60 3.17 24.60
CA LYS A 74 -8.53 2.77 23.19
C LYS A 74 -9.69 3.31 22.33
N GLU A 75 -10.21 4.49 22.68
CA GLU A 75 -11.25 5.18 21.92
C GLU A 75 -10.64 6.07 20.83
N PHE A 76 -10.04 5.45 19.83
CA PHE A 76 -9.16 6.11 18.86
C PHE A 76 -9.81 7.20 18.01
N SER A 77 -11.09 7.06 17.67
CA SER A 77 -11.82 8.11 16.93
C SER A 77 -12.03 9.37 17.78
N HIS A 78 -12.35 9.22 19.07
CA HIS A 78 -12.49 10.35 19.99
C HIS A 78 -11.15 11.01 20.28
N LEU A 79 -10.09 10.20 20.40
CA LEU A 79 -8.71 10.68 20.51
C LEU A 79 -8.34 11.57 19.31
N ALA A 80 -8.60 11.11 18.09
CA ALA A 80 -8.34 11.88 16.87
C ALA A 80 -9.05 13.23 16.86
N ASN A 81 -10.32 13.27 17.31
CA ASN A 81 -11.10 14.51 17.42
C ASN A 81 -10.47 15.52 18.39
N GLN A 82 -9.79 15.06 19.44
CA GLN A 82 -9.06 15.96 20.34
C GLN A 82 -7.74 16.43 19.73
N LEU A 83 -7.03 15.56 19.00
CA LEU A 83 -5.79 15.95 18.31
C LEU A 83 -6.02 17.07 17.29
N VAL A 84 -7.16 17.11 16.61
CA VAL A 84 -7.50 18.19 15.65
C VAL A 84 -7.61 19.56 16.34
N LEU A 85 -7.77 19.62 17.66
CA LEU A 85 -7.83 20.86 18.41
C LEU A 85 -6.44 21.42 18.77
N LEU A 86 -5.38 20.65 18.51
CA LEU A 86 -4.00 21.04 18.75
C LEU A 86 -3.34 21.54 17.46
N PRO A 87 -2.36 22.46 17.56
CA PRO A 87 -1.50 22.80 16.43
C PRO A 87 -0.81 21.54 15.86
N PRO A 88 -0.86 21.29 14.54
CA PRO A 88 -0.35 20.07 13.93
C PRO A 88 1.19 19.94 13.99
N GLU A 89 1.91 21.02 14.21
CA GLU A 89 3.36 21.05 14.38
C GLU A 89 3.84 20.60 15.78
N LEU A 90 2.94 20.44 16.77
CA LEU A 90 3.33 20.01 18.11
C LEU A 90 3.87 18.58 18.09
N ARG A 91 4.97 18.35 18.79
CA ARG A 91 5.63 17.03 18.85
C ARG A 91 4.69 15.91 19.30
N ILE A 92 3.77 16.22 20.22
CA ILE A 92 2.79 15.25 20.75
C ILE A 92 1.84 14.69 19.68
N CYS A 93 1.65 15.40 18.56
CA CYS A 93 0.83 14.95 17.44
C CYS A 93 1.51 13.88 16.59
N GLY A 94 2.78 13.54 16.84
CA GLY A 94 3.48 12.50 16.12
C GLY A 94 4.06 12.94 14.77
N ALA A 95 4.98 12.14 14.26
CA ALA A 95 5.82 12.49 13.12
C ALA A 95 5.03 12.59 11.81
N GLU A 96 3.97 11.79 11.63
CA GLU A 96 3.14 11.78 10.43
C GLU A 96 2.38 13.11 10.26
N ILE A 97 1.75 13.59 11.34
CA ILE A 97 1.05 14.89 11.37
C ILE A 97 2.06 16.03 11.18
N ASN A 98 3.16 16.01 11.95
CA ASN A 98 4.17 17.05 11.92
C ASN A 98 4.89 17.16 10.56
N SER A 99 5.10 16.04 9.86
CA SER A 99 5.76 16.04 8.55
C SER A 99 4.83 16.52 7.45
N ILE A 100 3.55 16.13 7.48
CA ILE A 100 2.56 16.61 6.50
C ILE A 100 2.31 18.12 6.66
N GLU A 101 2.23 18.63 7.88
CA GLU A 101 2.25 20.08 8.16
C GLU A 101 3.44 20.75 7.46
N ALA A 102 4.65 20.22 7.69
CA ALA A 102 5.87 20.80 7.14
C ALA A 102 5.88 20.74 5.60
N MET A 103 5.35 19.68 4.99
CA MET A 103 5.20 19.57 3.53
C MET A 103 4.29 20.67 2.96
N ILE A 104 3.17 20.95 3.63
CA ILE A 104 2.25 22.02 3.21
C ILE A 104 2.91 23.39 3.38
N ARG A 105 3.47 23.67 4.56
CA ARG A 105 4.16 24.93 4.86
C ARG A 105 5.34 25.20 3.91
N LYS A 106 6.05 24.17 3.46
CA LYS A 106 7.14 24.25 2.47
C LYS A 106 6.66 24.17 1.01
N LYS A 107 5.35 24.15 0.77
CA LYS A 107 4.71 24.12 -0.56
C LYS A 107 5.08 22.90 -1.40
N PHE A 108 5.40 21.78 -0.74
CA PHE A 108 5.51 20.46 -1.39
C PHE A 108 4.15 19.81 -1.57
N LEU A 109 3.16 20.23 -0.80
CA LEU A 109 1.73 19.95 -0.98
C LEU A 109 0.97 21.27 -1.11
N SER A 110 -0.22 21.22 -1.71
CA SER A 110 -1.11 22.38 -1.79
C SER A 110 -1.52 22.86 -0.40
N GLU A 111 -1.63 24.17 -0.19
CA GLU A 111 -2.23 24.80 1.00
C GLU A 111 -3.74 24.61 1.03
N GLU A 112 -4.39 24.56 -0.14
CA GLU A 112 -5.84 24.34 -0.24
C GLU A 112 -6.19 22.85 -0.19
N ARG A 113 -7.02 22.46 0.78
CA ARG A 113 -7.51 21.08 0.97
C ARG A 113 -8.13 20.49 -0.29
N LYS A 114 -8.85 21.29 -1.08
CA LYS A 114 -9.52 20.85 -2.32
C LYS A 114 -8.55 20.24 -3.35
N HIS A 115 -7.26 20.52 -3.24
CA HIS A 115 -6.20 19.98 -4.10
C HIS A 115 -5.39 18.85 -3.44
N ARG A 116 -5.69 18.50 -2.18
CA ARG A 116 -5.12 17.35 -1.46
C ARG A 116 -6.15 16.22 -1.46
N ASN A 117 -6.11 15.40 -2.50
CA ASN A 117 -7.16 14.42 -2.76
C ASN A 117 -7.05 13.21 -1.84
N ARG A 118 -5.89 12.54 -1.82
CA ARG A 118 -5.77 11.24 -1.14
C ARG A 118 -4.53 11.17 -0.26
N LEU A 119 -4.71 10.65 0.95
CA LEU A 119 -3.63 10.19 1.83
C LEU A 119 -3.78 8.69 2.05
N MET A 120 -2.78 7.91 1.63
CA MET A 120 -2.69 6.48 1.94
C MET A 120 -1.64 6.26 3.02
N LEU A 121 -2.06 5.72 4.16
CA LEU A 121 -1.21 5.39 5.29
C LEU A 121 -0.78 3.92 5.18
N LEU A 122 0.51 3.65 5.12
CA LEU A 122 1.07 2.29 5.13
C LEU A 122 1.49 1.96 6.56
N VAL A 123 0.66 1.15 7.24
CA VAL A 123 0.85 0.82 8.66
C VAL A 123 1.46 -0.57 8.83
N SER A 124 2.18 -0.77 9.93
CA SER A 124 2.74 -2.06 10.31
C SER A 124 1.65 -3.09 10.59
N ASP A 125 1.97 -4.36 10.37
CA ASP A 125 1.12 -5.51 10.70
C ASP A 125 1.20 -5.82 12.20
N THR A 126 0.77 -4.84 12.99
CA THR A 126 0.76 -4.88 14.46
C THR A 126 -0.50 -4.19 14.98
N PRO A 127 -0.96 -4.53 16.20
CA PRO A 127 -2.09 -3.83 16.82
C PRO A 127 -1.89 -2.32 16.86
N ASP A 128 -0.68 -1.85 17.21
CA ASP A 128 -0.35 -0.43 17.25
C ASP A 128 -0.42 0.22 15.86
N GLY A 129 0.01 -0.48 14.81
CA GLY A 129 -0.13 -0.01 13.44
C GLY A 129 -1.58 0.25 13.06
N GLU A 130 -2.48 -0.69 13.37
CA GLU A 130 -3.92 -0.56 13.11
C GLU A 130 -4.56 0.57 13.94
N TYR A 131 -4.20 0.67 15.22
CA TYR A 131 -4.69 1.72 16.10
C TYR A 131 -4.28 3.11 15.61
N ILE A 132 -3.00 3.30 15.28
CA ILE A 132 -2.49 4.57 14.76
C ILE A 132 -3.11 4.88 13.39
N GLY A 133 -3.21 3.89 12.50
CA GLY A 133 -3.91 4.02 11.22
C GLY A 133 -5.33 4.54 11.39
N THR A 134 -6.07 4.03 12.38
CA THR A 134 -7.43 4.47 12.71
C THR A 134 -7.47 5.92 13.22
N ILE A 135 -6.53 6.30 14.10
CA ILE A 135 -6.43 7.69 14.60
C ILE A 135 -6.13 8.65 13.45
N LEU A 136 -5.08 8.36 12.67
CA LEU A 136 -4.62 9.23 11.60
C LEU A 136 -5.65 9.35 10.49
N LYS A 137 -6.29 8.25 10.09
CA LYS A 137 -7.42 8.27 9.14
C LYS A 137 -8.51 9.22 9.61
N THR A 138 -8.94 9.10 10.86
CA THR A 138 -9.98 9.96 11.45
C THR A 138 -9.52 11.42 11.51
N TYR A 139 -8.27 11.66 11.89
CA TYR A 139 -7.67 13.00 11.98
C TYR A 139 -7.64 13.71 10.63
N PHE A 140 -7.11 13.07 9.58
CA PHE A 140 -6.87 13.71 8.28
C PHE A 140 -8.15 13.96 7.48
N VAL A 141 -9.23 13.21 7.72
CA VAL A 141 -10.54 13.50 7.07
C VAL A 141 -11.40 14.49 7.86
N HIS A 142 -11.06 14.76 9.13
CA HIS A 142 -11.86 15.63 9.98
C HIS A 142 -12.06 17.03 9.36
N LYS A 143 -13.28 17.56 9.43
CA LYS A 143 -13.65 18.83 8.76
C LYS A 143 -12.85 20.04 9.23
N LYS A 144 -12.45 20.04 10.51
CA LYS A 144 -11.65 21.10 11.14
C LYS A 144 -10.13 20.90 10.99
N CYS A 145 -9.68 19.81 10.37
CA CYS A 145 -8.25 19.56 10.18
C CYS A 145 -7.71 20.43 9.04
N GLU A 146 -6.83 21.38 9.38
CA GLU A 146 -6.25 22.36 8.45
C GLU A 146 -5.33 21.70 7.40
N ILE A 147 -4.63 20.64 7.83
CA ILE A 147 -3.76 19.82 6.98
C ILE A 147 -4.47 18.60 6.39
N GLY A 148 -5.81 18.57 6.48
CA GLY A 148 -6.62 17.42 6.08
C GLY A 148 -6.61 17.14 4.57
N PHE A 149 -7.08 15.94 4.21
CA PHE A 149 -7.25 15.44 2.84
C PHE A 149 -8.74 15.20 2.55
N ASN A 150 -9.11 15.14 1.28
CA ASN A 150 -10.48 14.77 0.89
C ASN A 150 -10.78 13.31 1.26
N GLU A 151 -9.82 12.42 1.03
CA GLU A 151 -9.88 11.01 1.37
C GLU A 151 -8.61 10.59 2.13
N CYS A 152 -8.79 9.81 3.19
CA CYS A 152 -7.69 9.14 3.88
C CYS A 152 -8.06 7.69 4.16
N GLU A 153 -7.16 6.80 3.81
CA GLU A 153 -7.26 5.37 4.04
C GLU A 153 -5.95 4.89 4.65
N TYR A 154 -6.01 3.76 5.35
CA TYR A 154 -4.81 3.04 5.73
C TYR A 154 -4.86 1.63 5.16
N LEU A 155 -3.68 1.10 4.87
CA LEU A 155 -3.44 -0.26 4.44
C LEU A 155 -2.43 -0.88 5.41
N THR A 156 -2.81 -2.00 6.00
CA THR A 156 -1.90 -2.83 6.80
C THR A 156 -1.00 -3.60 5.85
N VAL A 157 0.31 -3.43 5.99
CA VAL A 157 1.29 -4.13 5.15
C VAL A 157 1.61 -5.48 5.80
N GLU A 158 1.02 -6.56 5.26
CA GLU A 158 1.17 -7.91 5.81
C GLU A 158 2.65 -8.27 6.04
N GLY A 159 2.95 -8.80 7.23
CA GLY A 159 4.30 -9.24 7.61
C GLY A 159 5.23 -8.11 8.06
N LEU A 160 4.82 -6.84 7.96
CA LEU A 160 5.61 -5.68 8.37
C LEU A 160 5.54 -5.46 9.89
N GLN A 161 6.20 -6.35 10.64
CA GLN A 161 6.25 -6.38 12.11
C GLN A 161 7.64 -6.82 12.60
N ASP A 162 8.00 -6.52 13.84
CA ASP A 162 9.33 -6.79 14.41
C ASP A 162 9.42 -8.01 15.34
N GLU A 163 8.28 -8.63 15.70
CA GLU A 163 8.25 -9.85 16.51
C GLU A 163 8.85 -11.09 15.80
N LYS A 164 8.73 -11.15 14.47
CA LYS A 164 9.27 -12.22 13.62
C LYS A 164 10.15 -11.61 12.52
N PRO A 165 11.45 -11.39 12.79
CA PRO A 165 12.38 -10.72 11.86
C PRO A 165 12.45 -11.37 10.47
N LEU A 166 12.33 -12.69 10.38
CA LEU A 166 12.34 -13.39 9.09
C LEU A 166 11.13 -13.00 8.22
N PHE A 167 9.93 -12.91 8.81
CA PHE A 167 8.72 -12.46 8.12
C PHE A 167 8.80 -10.97 7.75
N PHE A 168 9.40 -10.15 8.62
CA PHE A 168 9.66 -8.74 8.32
C PHE A 168 10.46 -8.59 7.03
N GLN A 169 11.58 -9.32 6.93
CA GLN A 169 12.47 -9.26 5.78
C GLN A 169 11.83 -9.85 4.51
N THR A 170 11.29 -11.07 4.61
CA THR A 170 10.90 -11.88 3.43
C THR A 170 9.48 -11.62 2.94
N LYS A 171 8.63 -10.98 3.76
CA LYS A 171 7.25 -10.62 3.39
C LYS A 171 6.97 -9.14 3.61
N GLY A 172 7.23 -8.62 4.81
CA GLY A 172 6.87 -7.26 5.19
C GLY A 172 7.48 -6.18 4.29
N LEU A 173 8.80 -6.23 4.08
CA LEU A 173 9.51 -5.27 3.23
C LEU A 173 9.14 -5.42 1.73
N PRO A 174 9.08 -6.62 1.14
CA PRO A 174 8.53 -6.82 -0.22
C PRO A 174 7.11 -6.28 -0.39
N ASN A 175 6.19 -6.58 0.55
CA ASN A 175 4.81 -6.12 0.49
C ASN A 175 4.71 -4.58 0.59
N LEU A 176 5.58 -3.94 1.37
CA LEU A 176 5.65 -2.47 1.40
C LEU A 176 5.92 -1.92 -0.01
N VAL A 177 6.94 -2.47 -0.69
CA VAL A 177 7.32 -2.03 -2.03
C VAL A 177 6.22 -2.32 -3.04
N HIS A 178 5.59 -3.49 -2.96
CA HIS A 178 4.43 -3.85 -3.76
C HIS A 178 3.32 -2.79 -3.65
N HIS A 179 2.91 -2.45 -2.43
CA HIS A 179 1.86 -1.45 -2.22
C HIS A 179 2.26 -0.05 -2.70
N LEU A 180 3.53 0.35 -2.57
CA LEU A 180 4.02 1.60 -3.17
C LEU A 180 3.83 1.59 -4.70
N GLY A 181 4.19 0.49 -5.36
CA GLY A 181 4.03 0.29 -6.80
C GLY A 181 2.56 0.28 -7.26
N GLU A 182 1.70 -0.45 -6.54
CA GLU A 182 0.25 -0.46 -6.80
C GLU A 182 -0.36 0.94 -6.73
N GLN A 183 -0.05 1.71 -5.67
CA GLN A 183 -0.58 3.07 -5.53
C GLN A 183 -0.02 4.01 -6.60
N LEU A 184 1.26 3.86 -6.98
CA LEU A 184 1.86 4.63 -8.07
C LEU A 184 1.14 4.36 -9.39
N ARG A 185 0.95 3.09 -9.78
CA ARG A 185 0.21 2.73 -11.00
C ARG A 185 -1.23 3.25 -10.98
N LYS A 186 -1.89 3.15 -9.83
CA LYS A 186 -3.30 3.56 -9.69
C LYS A 186 -3.50 5.08 -9.80
N TRP A 187 -2.57 5.89 -9.30
CA TRP A 187 -2.78 7.33 -9.15
C TRP A 187 -1.81 8.22 -9.94
N GLY A 188 -0.65 7.71 -10.34
CA GLY A 188 0.38 8.41 -11.10
C GLY A 188 1.06 9.55 -10.33
N ASN A 189 0.34 10.66 -10.10
CA ASN A 189 0.85 11.87 -9.44
C ASN A 189 0.90 11.72 -7.91
N ILE A 190 1.82 10.88 -7.44
CA ILE A 190 2.03 10.61 -6.01
C ILE A 190 3.30 11.28 -5.48
N ALA A 191 3.37 11.45 -4.16
CA ALA A 191 4.59 11.66 -3.40
C ALA A 191 4.65 10.69 -2.22
N ILE A 192 5.85 10.43 -1.71
CA ILE A 192 6.05 9.56 -0.55
C ILE A 192 6.60 10.38 0.62
N ASN A 193 5.91 10.34 1.75
CA ASN A 193 6.40 10.78 3.04
C ASN A 193 6.96 9.58 3.79
N ALA A 194 8.28 9.47 3.83
CA ALA A 194 9.02 8.39 4.48
C ALA A 194 9.51 8.78 5.88
N THR A 195 8.77 9.64 6.60
CA THR A 195 9.18 10.15 7.91
C THR A 195 9.02 9.11 9.03
N GLY A 196 7.87 8.43 9.05
CA GLY A 196 7.54 7.44 10.08
C GLY A 196 7.96 6.02 9.69
N GLY A 197 8.10 5.15 10.69
CA GLY A 197 8.27 3.71 10.49
C GLY A 197 9.70 3.21 10.71
N TYR A 198 9.96 1.95 10.33
CA TYR A 198 11.28 1.34 10.48
C TYR A 198 12.28 1.96 9.51
N LYS A 199 13.56 2.06 9.90
CA LYS A 199 14.64 2.57 9.04
C LYS A 199 14.73 1.84 7.69
N ALA A 200 14.47 0.53 7.68
CA ALA A 200 14.43 -0.26 6.44
C ALA A 200 13.29 0.18 5.50
N GLN A 201 12.12 0.53 6.03
CA GLN A 201 11.00 1.07 5.23
C GLN A 201 11.40 2.40 4.57
N ILE A 202 12.07 3.28 5.33
CA ILE A 202 12.54 4.57 4.82
C ILE A 202 13.54 4.37 3.68
N ALA A 203 14.53 3.48 3.87
CA ALA A 203 15.52 3.17 2.84
C ALA A 203 14.89 2.63 1.56
N LEU A 204 13.91 1.72 1.67
CA LEU A 204 13.19 1.15 0.53
C LEU A 204 12.28 2.17 -0.16
N ALA A 205 11.58 3.02 0.60
CA ALA A 205 10.80 4.11 0.03
C ALA A 205 11.66 5.07 -0.79
N VAL A 206 12.89 5.36 -0.31
CA VAL A 206 13.87 6.15 -1.07
C VAL A 206 14.33 5.42 -2.32
N ALA A 207 14.72 4.13 -2.23
CA ALA A 207 15.13 3.33 -3.38
C ALA A 207 14.03 3.26 -4.45
N PHE A 208 12.80 2.95 -4.03
CA PHE A 208 11.61 2.96 -4.88
C PHE A 208 11.38 4.33 -5.54
N GLY A 209 11.47 5.42 -4.77
CA GLY A 209 11.31 6.77 -5.31
C GLY A 209 12.37 7.16 -6.33
N GLN A 210 13.62 6.74 -6.15
CA GLN A 210 14.66 6.93 -7.16
C GLN A 210 14.37 6.11 -8.42
N ALA A 211 13.98 4.84 -8.25
CA ALA A 211 13.64 3.92 -9.35
C ALA A 211 12.50 4.45 -10.23
N THR A 212 11.45 4.97 -9.58
CA THR A 212 10.20 5.40 -10.23
C THR A 212 10.13 6.90 -10.50
N ARG A 213 11.15 7.65 -10.08
CA ARG A 213 11.20 9.13 -10.12
C ARG A 213 10.08 9.80 -9.28
N CYS A 214 9.46 9.07 -8.36
CA CYS A 214 8.51 9.59 -7.38
C CYS A 214 9.22 10.47 -6.34
N PRO A 215 8.73 11.68 -6.02
CA PRO A 215 9.28 12.50 -4.96
C PRO A 215 9.18 11.82 -3.59
N VAL A 216 10.29 11.77 -2.84
CA VAL A 216 10.34 11.24 -1.47
C VAL A 216 10.73 12.35 -0.51
N PHE A 217 10.06 12.40 0.63
CA PHE A 217 10.25 13.40 1.68
C PHE A 217 10.51 12.72 3.02
N TYR A 218 11.34 13.35 3.84
CA TYR A 218 11.66 12.89 5.19
C TYR A 218 11.85 14.09 6.11
N LYS A 219 11.23 14.06 7.29
CA LYS A 219 11.47 15.02 8.36
C LYS A 219 12.31 14.36 9.46
N HIS A 220 13.47 14.93 9.78
CA HIS A 220 14.28 14.42 10.87
C HIS A 220 13.72 14.88 12.23
N GLU A 221 13.86 14.05 13.27
CA GLU A 221 13.29 14.34 14.60
C GLU A 221 13.99 15.49 15.35
N ARG A 222 15.27 15.76 15.05
CA ARG A 222 16.10 16.74 15.78
C ARG A 222 16.04 18.17 15.25
N PHE A 223 15.51 18.39 14.05
CA PHE A 223 15.45 19.72 13.46
C PHE A 223 14.17 19.87 12.63
N ASP A 224 13.50 21.02 12.73
CA ASP A 224 12.24 21.29 12.03
C ASP A 224 12.45 21.58 10.53
N GLN A 225 13.10 20.66 9.82
CA GLN A 225 13.22 20.71 8.37
C GLN A 225 12.76 19.40 7.75
N ILE A 226 11.85 19.54 6.79
CA ILE A 226 11.52 18.48 5.86
C ILE A 226 12.47 18.53 4.67
N ILE A 227 13.08 17.39 4.39
CA ILE A 227 14.05 17.19 3.32
C ILE A 227 13.31 16.50 2.18
N ARG A 228 13.46 17.06 0.97
CA ARG A 228 13.12 16.35 -0.26
C ARG A 228 14.37 15.62 -0.71
N PHE A 229 14.30 14.30 -0.87
CA PHE A 229 15.43 13.55 -1.42
C PHE A 229 15.70 14.05 -2.85
N PRO A 230 16.96 14.38 -3.18
CA PRO A 230 17.31 14.81 -4.52
C PRO A 230 17.06 13.66 -5.50
N LYS A 231 16.72 14.01 -6.74
CA LYS A 231 16.75 13.04 -7.84
C LYS A 231 18.21 12.82 -8.20
N ILE A 232 18.70 11.60 -8.01
CA ILE A 232 20.11 11.28 -8.27
C ILE A 232 20.24 10.87 -9.75
N PRO A 233 21.27 11.33 -10.49
CA PRO A 233 21.43 11.04 -11.92
C PRO A 233 22.03 9.64 -12.17
N PHE A 234 21.54 8.61 -11.49
CA PHE A 234 21.77 7.22 -11.91
C PHE A 234 20.43 6.60 -12.34
N THR A 235 20.48 5.79 -13.38
CA THR A 235 19.33 5.01 -13.85
C THR A 235 19.45 3.60 -13.32
N ILE A 236 18.33 3.05 -12.85
CA ILE A 236 18.26 1.62 -12.58
C ILE A 236 18.22 0.90 -13.93
N ASP A 237 19.06 -0.12 -14.08
CA ASP A 237 19.04 -0.97 -15.26
C ASP A 237 17.87 -1.95 -15.17
N LEU A 238 16.77 -1.59 -15.84
CA LEU A 238 15.57 -2.42 -15.89
C LEU A 238 15.64 -3.49 -16.98
N SER A 239 16.71 -3.55 -17.79
CA SER A 239 16.87 -4.57 -18.83
C SER A 239 16.97 -5.98 -18.23
N MET A 240 17.47 -6.11 -17.00
CA MET A 240 17.46 -7.38 -16.26
C MET A 240 16.03 -7.89 -15.99
N VAL A 241 15.07 -6.99 -15.78
CA VAL A 241 13.66 -7.37 -15.65
C VAL A 241 13.09 -7.72 -17.02
N GLU A 242 13.31 -6.86 -18.01
CA GLU A 242 12.80 -7.04 -19.38
C GLU A 242 13.24 -8.37 -20.01
N ASN A 243 14.55 -8.66 -19.97
CA ASN A 243 15.15 -9.85 -20.56
C ASN A 243 14.70 -11.16 -19.87
N HIS A 244 14.17 -11.08 -18.65
CA HIS A 244 13.73 -12.21 -17.85
C HIS A 244 12.29 -12.02 -17.31
N LEU A 245 11.44 -11.35 -18.07
CA LEU A 245 10.12 -10.88 -17.61
C LEU A 245 9.27 -11.97 -16.94
N LYS A 246 9.22 -13.16 -17.54
CA LYS A 246 8.48 -14.31 -17.01
C LYS A 246 9.01 -14.77 -15.64
N PHE A 247 10.34 -14.83 -15.47
CA PHE A 247 10.95 -15.17 -14.19
C PHE A 247 10.54 -14.17 -13.10
N TRP A 248 10.64 -12.87 -13.38
CA TRP A 248 10.29 -11.83 -12.42
C TRP A 248 8.80 -11.85 -12.07
N ALA A 249 7.93 -12.05 -13.07
CA ALA A 249 6.50 -12.20 -12.84
C ALA A 249 6.17 -13.40 -11.95
N ASP A 250 6.83 -14.54 -12.17
CA ASP A 250 6.64 -15.74 -11.35
C ASP A 250 7.11 -15.53 -9.91
N MET A 251 8.28 -14.93 -9.73
CA MET A 251 8.90 -14.68 -8.42
C MET A 251 8.23 -13.59 -7.60
N ALA A 252 7.58 -12.61 -8.25
CA ALA A 252 6.82 -11.58 -7.55
C ALA A 252 5.60 -12.15 -6.82
N ASP A 253 5.05 -13.27 -7.32
CA ASP A 253 3.84 -13.89 -6.77
C ASP A 253 4.09 -15.16 -5.96
N ASN A 254 5.28 -15.76 -6.08
CA ASN A 254 5.56 -17.11 -5.59
C ASN A 254 6.96 -17.22 -4.97
N THR A 255 7.15 -18.30 -4.21
CA THR A 255 8.45 -18.74 -3.71
C THR A 255 8.82 -20.02 -4.46
N ILE A 256 10.07 -20.12 -4.93
CA ILE A 256 10.55 -21.25 -5.72
C ILE A 256 11.68 -21.99 -5.01
N LYS A 257 11.85 -23.28 -5.32
CA LYS A 257 12.94 -24.08 -4.76
C LYS A 257 14.26 -23.81 -5.48
N GLU A 258 15.38 -24.04 -4.81
CA GLU A 258 16.72 -23.85 -5.39
C GLU A 258 16.94 -24.60 -6.71
N ASN A 259 16.47 -25.85 -6.80
CA ASN A 259 16.61 -26.66 -8.02
C ASN A 259 15.80 -26.10 -9.20
N GLU A 260 14.65 -25.48 -8.92
CA GLU A 260 13.83 -24.78 -9.92
C GLU A 260 14.48 -23.45 -10.31
N LEU A 261 14.94 -22.67 -9.33
CA LEU A 261 15.67 -21.41 -9.58
C LEU A 261 16.85 -21.63 -10.54
N ASN A 262 17.68 -22.65 -10.28
CA ASN A 262 18.83 -22.97 -11.11
C ASN A 262 18.48 -23.38 -12.55
N GLN A 263 17.24 -23.77 -12.83
CA GLN A 263 16.75 -24.04 -14.19
C GLN A 263 16.22 -22.78 -14.89
N MET A 264 15.78 -21.77 -14.12
CA MET A 264 15.17 -20.57 -14.66
C MET A 264 16.16 -19.43 -14.94
N ILE A 265 17.29 -19.40 -14.23
CA ILE A 265 18.32 -18.36 -14.41
C ILE A 265 19.51 -18.87 -15.23
N PRO A 266 20.15 -18.01 -16.04
CA PRO A 266 21.40 -18.34 -16.71
C PRO A 266 22.47 -18.87 -15.75
N HIS A 267 23.30 -19.81 -16.22
CA HIS A 267 24.46 -20.32 -15.47
C HIS A 267 25.68 -19.38 -15.49
N ASP A 268 25.53 -18.18 -16.03
CA ASP A 268 26.56 -17.14 -16.09
C ASP A 268 26.89 -16.59 -14.70
N SER A 269 28.18 -16.52 -14.36
CA SER A 269 28.63 -16.13 -13.01
C SER A 269 28.35 -14.67 -12.70
N ASP A 270 28.54 -13.79 -13.68
CA ASP A 270 28.40 -12.35 -13.51
C ASP A 270 26.91 -11.98 -13.39
N PHE A 271 26.07 -12.64 -14.19
CA PHE A 271 24.61 -12.56 -14.04
C PHE A 271 24.21 -12.95 -12.62
N LYS A 272 24.64 -14.12 -12.15
CA LYS A 272 24.31 -14.62 -10.81
C LYS A 272 24.73 -13.65 -9.71
N GLU A 273 25.94 -13.11 -9.77
CA GLU A 273 26.44 -12.14 -8.78
C GLU A 273 25.55 -10.89 -8.71
N SER A 274 25.12 -10.37 -9.86
CA SER A 274 24.20 -9.23 -9.93
C SER A 274 22.77 -9.56 -9.50
N PHE A 275 22.36 -10.83 -9.66
CA PHE A 275 20.99 -11.28 -9.46
C PHE A 275 20.68 -11.70 -8.02
N TYR A 276 21.61 -12.37 -7.33
CA TYR A 276 21.39 -12.87 -5.97
C TYR A 276 20.94 -11.79 -4.97
N PRO A 277 21.43 -10.52 -5.01
CA PRO A 277 20.92 -9.46 -4.13
C PRO A 277 19.44 -9.10 -4.36
N MET A 278 18.86 -9.49 -5.50
CA MET A 278 17.44 -9.33 -5.80
C MET A 278 16.56 -10.42 -5.20
N LEU A 279 17.17 -11.42 -4.55
CA LEU A 279 16.50 -12.56 -3.95
C LEU A 279 16.74 -12.59 -2.43
N ASP A 280 15.73 -13.04 -1.69
CA ASP A 280 15.88 -13.52 -0.33
C ASP A 280 15.77 -15.05 -0.33
N SER A 281 16.38 -15.70 0.65
CA SER A 281 16.33 -17.16 0.79
C SER A 281 15.93 -17.59 2.20
N VAL A 282 15.10 -18.63 2.30
CA VAL A 282 14.68 -19.24 3.55
C VAL A 282 14.87 -20.74 3.48
N GLU A 283 15.46 -21.34 4.50
CA GLU A 283 15.56 -22.79 4.63
C GLU A 283 14.41 -23.34 5.48
N GLU A 284 13.62 -24.25 4.90
CA GLU A 284 12.57 -24.98 5.62
C GLU A 284 12.71 -26.48 5.36
N ASN A 285 12.83 -27.27 6.44
CA ASN A 285 12.99 -28.73 6.39
C ASN A 285 14.17 -29.20 5.49
N GLY A 286 15.28 -28.47 5.50
CA GLY A 286 16.48 -28.77 4.69
C GLY A 286 16.31 -28.45 3.20
N ILE A 287 15.24 -27.75 2.81
CA ILE A 287 15.00 -27.28 1.44
C ILE A 287 15.12 -25.77 1.42
N LEU A 288 15.96 -25.25 0.52
CA LEU A 288 16.15 -23.82 0.32
C LEU A 288 15.11 -23.26 -0.67
N TYR A 289 14.42 -22.24 -0.22
CA TYR A 289 13.38 -21.53 -0.95
C TYR A 289 13.82 -20.10 -1.22
N PHE A 290 13.49 -19.58 -2.41
CA PHE A 290 13.84 -18.23 -2.85
C PHE A 290 12.59 -17.42 -3.21
N SER A 291 12.59 -16.15 -2.86
CA SER A 291 11.60 -15.15 -3.28
C SER A 291 12.31 -13.86 -3.70
N LEU A 292 11.60 -12.93 -4.35
CA LEU A 292 12.17 -11.59 -4.54
C LEU A 292 12.45 -10.94 -3.19
N SER A 293 13.63 -10.35 -3.06
CA SER A 293 13.95 -9.46 -1.95
C SER A 293 13.18 -8.16 -2.10
N ALA A 294 13.17 -7.33 -1.05
CA ALA A 294 12.57 -6.01 -1.14
C ALA A 294 13.24 -5.13 -2.23
N LEU A 295 14.54 -5.33 -2.49
CA LEU A 295 15.24 -4.65 -3.58
C LEU A 295 14.82 -5.21 -4.94
N GLY A 296 14.66 -6.53 -5.06
CA GLY A 296 14.06 -7.15 -6.24
C GLY A 296 12.67 -6.58 -6.54
N MET A 297 11.83 -6.43 -5.52
CA MET A 297 10.51 -5.80 -5.67
C MET A 297 10.61 -4.34 -6.12
N VAL A 298 11.66 -3.58 -5.76
CA VAL A 298 11.85 -2.22 -6.27
C VAL A 298 12.06 -2.23 -7.79
N TYR A 299 12.88 -3.15 -8.29
CA TYR A 299 13.09 -3.33 -9.74
C TYR A 299 11.81 -3.74 -10.45
N TRP A 300 11.12 -4.73 -9.89
CA TRP A 300 9.86 -5.23 -10.44
C TRP A 300 8.79 -4.14 -10.54
N GLU A 301 8.53 -3.44 -9.44
CA GLU A 301 7.49 -2.40 -9.41
C GLU A 301 7.87 -1.19 -10.27
N ALA A 302 9.17 -0.83 -10.35
CA ALA A 302 9.63 0.23 -11.24
C ALA A 302 9.46 -0.13 -12.73
N TYR A 303 9.72 -1.40 -13.09
CA TYR A 303 9.47 -1.91 -14.44
C TYR A 303 7.98 -1.86 -14.78
N LEU A 304 7.10 -2.35 -13.89
CA LEU A 304 5.65 -2.31 -14.10
C LEU A 304 5.11 -0.88 -14.19
N SER A 305 5.62 0.05 -13.37
CA SER A 305 5.23 1.46 -13.46
C SER A 305 5.65 2.12 -14.78
N SER A 306 6.73 1.65 -15.39
CA SER A 306 7.19 2.14 -16.70
C SER A 306 6.47 1.45 -17.87
N ASN A 307 5.86 0.28 -17.64
CA ASN A 307 5.19 -0.55 -18.64
C ASN A 307 3.77 -0.94 -18.17
N PRO A 308 2.83 0.01 -18.02
CA PRO A 308 1.54 -0.24 -17.34
C PRO A 308 0.62 -1.23 -18.07
N ASP A 309 0.79 -1.42 -19.39
CA ASP A 309 -0.04 -2.30 -20.21
C ASP A 309 0.60 -3.69 -20.43
N ILE A 310 1.72 -3.97 -19.76
CA ILE A 310 2.43 -5.24 -19.92
C ILE A 310 1.57 -6.40 -19.41
N SER A 311 1.54 -7.48 -20.17
CA SER A 311 0.95 -8.75 -19.76
C SER A 311 1.70 -9.89 -20.47
N ILE A 312 1.57 -11.12 -19.95
CA ILE A 312 2.29 -12.29 -20.47
C ILE A 312 1.23 -13.32 -20.91
N GLU A 313 1.37 -13.89 -22.10
CA GLU A 313 0.51 -15.01 -22.49
C GLU A 313 0.86 -16.24 -21.63
N PRO A 314 -0.11 -16.85 -20.90
CA PRO A 314 0.17 -18.03 -20.10
C PRO A 314 0.46 -19.25 -20.98
N GLN A 315 1.03 -20.29 -20.37
CA GLN A 315 1.17 -21.58 -21.06
C GLN A 315 -0.19 -22.14 -21.44
N LYS A 316 -0.28 -22.79 -22.60
CA LYS A 316 -1.52 -23.44 -23.03
C LYS A 316 -1.81 -24.68 -22.18
N ILE A 317 -3.06 -24.90 -21.82
CA ILE A 317 -3.50 -26.15 -21.18
C ILE A 317 -3.59 -27.27 -22.21
N ILE A 318 -3.45 -28.52 -21.76
CA ILE A 318 -3.68 -29.71 -22.58
C ILE A 318 -5.16 -30.08 -22.45
N ASP A 319 -5.82 -30.53 -23.53
CA ASP A 319 -7.26 -30.83 -23.54
C ASP A 319 -7.74 -31.73 -22.40
N LYS A 320 -6.90 -32.68 -21.96
CA LYS A 320 -7.21 -33.59 -20.84
C LYS A 320 -7.41 -32.87 -19.49
N ASP A 321 -6.88 -31.66 -19.34
CA ASP A 321 -6.95 -30.86 -18.11
C ASP A 321 -8.21 -29.99 -18.06
N ARG A 322 -9.03 -30.01 -19.13
CA ARG A 322 -10.30 -29.30 -19.21
C ARG A 322 -11.40 -30.06 -18.45
N ARG A 323 -11.87 -29.48 -17.35
CA ARG A 323 -12.82 -30.08 -16.41
C ARG A 323 -14.29 -29.65 -16.63
N GLY A 324 -14.52 -28.66 -17.49
CA GLY A 324 -15.87 -28.20 -17.83
C GLY A 324 -16.40 -27.12 -16.90
N CYS A 325 -17.73 -26.93 -16.92
CA CYS A 325 -18.44 -26.00 -16.04
C CYS A 325 -19.15 -26.74 -14.91
N ASN A 326 -18.97 -26.29 -13.66
CA ASN A 326 -19.63 -26.86 -12.48
C ASN A 326 -20.64 -25.88 -11.86
N PHE A 327 -21.86 -26.38 -11.61
CA PHE A 327 -22.97 -25.60 -11.06
C PHE A 327 -23.64 -26.40 -9.93
N PRO A 328 -23.39 -26.07 -8.66
CA PRO A 328 -24.15 -26.61 -7.53
C PRO A 328 -25.65 -26.27 -7.65
N GLN A 329 -26.48 -26.93 -6.84
CA GLN A 329 -27.93 -26.79 -6.91
C GLN A 329 -28.41 -25.48 -6.27
N HIS A 330 -28.35 -24.39 -7.04
CA HIS A 330 -28.79 -23.05 -6.64
C HIS A 330 -29.67 -22.39 -7.70
N HIS A 331 -30.35 -21.32 -7.31
CA HIS A 331 -31.12 -20.48 -8.23
C HIS A 331 -30.18 -19.48 -8.92
N TYR A 332 -30.02 -19.61 -10.23
CA TYR A 332 -29.12 -18.77 -11.04
C TYR A 332 -29.88 -17.73 -11.88
N PRO A 333 -29.23 -16.62 -12.26
CA PRO A 333 -29.79 -15.66 -13.21
C PRO A 333 -30.16 -16.28 -14.56
N ILE A 334 -31.08 -15.64 -15.27
CA ILE A 334 -31.51 -16.06 -16.61
C ILE A 334 -30.29 -16.10 -17.54
N ASN A 335 -30.13 -17.20 -18.29
CA ASN A 335 -29.01 -17.46 -19.21
C ASN A 335 -27.62 -17.55 -18.56
N PHE A 336 -27.53 -17.64 -17.23
CA PHE A 336 -26.24 -17.68 -16.54
C PHE A 336 -25.40 -18.90 -16.95
N LYS A 337 -25.98 -20.09 -17.00
CA LYS A 337 -25.25 -21.32 -17.35
C LYS A 337 -24.75 -21.28 -18.79
N GLU A 338 -25.58 -20.78 -19.70
CA GLU A 338 -25.25 -20.59 -21.11
C GLU A 338 -24.13 -19.55 -21.27
N TYR A 339 -24.15 -18.46 -20.50
CA TYR A 339 -23.09 -17.46 -20.50
C TYR A 339 -21.77 -18.05 -19.98
N VAL A 340 -21.79 -18.78 -18.87
CA VAL A 340 -20.61 -19.43 -18.31
C VAL A 340 -20.01 -20.46 -19.28
N GLN A 341 -20.87 -21.22 -19.97
CA GLN A 341 -20.43 -22.17 -21.00
C GLN A 341 -19.75 -21.46 -22.17
N LYS A 342 -20.35 -20.35 -22.67
CA LYS A 342 -19.73 -19.52 -23.72
C LYS A 342 -18.36 -18.98 -23.32
N VAL A 343 -18.20 -18.55 -22.07
CA VAL A 343 -16.90 -18.09 -21.54
C VAL A 343 -15.89 -19.23 -21.50
N TYR A 344 -16.29 -20.40 -21.01
CA TYR A 344 -15.44 -21.58 -20.97
C TYR A 344 -14.97 -22.00 -22.38
N ASP A 345 -15.82 -21.87 -23.38
CA ASP A 345 -15.52 -22.24 -24.77
C ASP A 345 -14.78 -21.14 -25.56
N ALA A 346 -14.73 -19.90 -25.06
CA ALA A 346 -14.11 -18.77 -25.76
C ALA A 346 -12.58 -18.92 -25.88
N PHE A 347 -11.93 -19.48 -24.86
CA PHE A 347 -10.48 -19.62 -24.78
C PHE A 347 -10.07 -21.03 -24.32
N PRO A 348 -10.33 -22.05 -25.16
CA PRO A 348 -10.15 -23.46 -24.79
C PRO A 348 -8.71 -23.83 -24.46
N GLU A 349 -7.75 -23.09 -25.03
CA GLU A 349 -6.31 -23.27 -24.80
C GLU A 349 -5.84 -22.73 -23.44
N PHE A 350 -6.68 -22.00 -22.69
CA PHE A 350 -6.27 -21.37 -21.44
C PHE A 350 -7.25 -21.59 -20.28
N ILE A 351 -8.52 -21.92 -20.53
CA ILE A 351 -9.55 -22.11 -19.50
C ILE A 351 -9.74 -23.60 -19.22
N SER A 352 -9.32 -24.00 -18.02
CA SER A 352 -9.44 -25.38 -17.53
C SER A 352 -10.83 -25.67 -16.97
N GLU A 353 -11.45 -24.71 -16.28
CA GLU A 353 -12.71 -24.91 -15.56
C GLU A 353 -13.42 -23.58 -15.29
N CYS A 354 -14.74 -23.60 -15.28
CA CYS A 354 -15.56 -22.53 -14.70
C CYS A 354 -16.45 -23.09 -13.58
N HIS A 355 -16.57 -22.39 -12.47
CA HIS A 355 -17.48 -22.80 -11.39
C HIS A 355 -18.19 -21.60 -10.78
N SER A 356 -19.48 -21.73 -10.48
CA SER A 356 -20.21 -20.68 -9.76
C SER A 356 -19.64 -20.47 -8.36
N LEU A 357 -19.71 -19.25 -7.86
CA LEU A 357 -19.26 -18.87 -6.52
C LEU A 357 -20.45 -18.57 -5.60
N ASP A 358 -20.24 -18.75 -4.30
CA ASP A 358 -21.26 -18.54 -3.28
C ASP A 358 -21.78 -17.10 -3.22
N HIS A 359 -23.03 -16.95 -2.77
CA HIS A 359 -23.90 -15.78 -2.98
C HIS A 359 -23.61 -14.55 -2.08
N ASP A 360 -22.48 -14.47 -1.39
CA ASP A 360 -22.29 -13.41 -0.39
C ASP A 360 -21.95 -12.04 -1.02
N LYS A 361 -22.81 -11.05 -0.72
CA LYS A 361 -22.69 -9.61 -1.01
C LYS A 361 -22.81 -9.25 -2.51
N GLN A 362 -24.04 -9.32 -3.03
CA GLN A 362 -24.43 -8.96 -4.40
C GLN A 362 -24.77 -7.47 -4.62
N SER A 363 -24.21 -6.52 -3.86
CA SER A 363 -24.36 -5.10 -4.21
C SER A 363 -23.41 -4.74 -5.37
N ALA A 364 -23.96 -4.16 -6.44
CA ALA A 364 -23.22 -3.64 -7.60
C ALA A 364 -22.48 -4.67 -8.50
N ILE A 365 -23.11 -5.83 -8.78
CA ILE A 365 -22.65 -6.76 -9.84
C ILE A 365 -22.88 -6.12 -11.22
N LYS A 366 -21.94 -6.33 -12.16
CA LYS A 366 -22.04 -5.93 -13.57
C LYS A 366 -21.48 -7.04 -14.45
N ASN A 367 -21.74 -7.02 -15.76
CA ASN A 367 -21.06 -7.93 -16.70
C ASN A 367 -19.60 -7.50 -16.86
N ARG A 368 -18.66 -8.25 -16.26
CA ARG A 368 -17.20 -7.97 -16.34
C ARG A 368 -16.35 -9.13 -15.83
N PHE A 369 -15.05 -9.04 -16.10
CA PHE A 369 -14.01 -9.90 -15.52
C PHE A 369 -13.07 -9.06 -14.65
N ASN A 370 -12.63 -9.60 -13.52
CA ASN A 370 -11.62 -8.97 -12.68
C ASN A 370 -10.78 -10.01 -11.94
N ILE A 371 -9.64 -9.59 -11.42
CA ILE A 371 -8.79 -10.41 -10.56
C ILE A 371 -9.12 -10.08 -9.10
N LYS A 372 -9.37 -11.11 -8.28
CA LYS A 372 -9.51 -11.01 -6.83
C LYS A 372 -8.81 -12.18 -6.18
N GLU A 373 -7.99 -11.92 -5.15
CA GLU A 373 -7.29 -12.97 -4.39
C GLU A 373 -6.53 -13.96 -5.30
N LYS A 374 -5.80 -13.44 -6.28
CA LYS A 374 -5.10 -14.22 -7.31
C LYS A 374 -6.02 -15.13 -8.16
N ARG A 375 -7.32 -14.87 -8.23
CA ARG A 375 -8.29 -15.63 -9.05
C ARG A 375 -8.98 -14.71 -10.05
N ILE A 376 -9.31 -15.25 -11.21
CA ILE A 376 -10.13 -14.56 -12.20
C ILE A 376 -11.59 -14.79 -11.82
N ILE A 377 -12.29 -13.72 -11.48
CA ILE A 377 -13.71 -13.72 -11.13
C ILE A 377 -14.48 -13.03 -12.24
N ALA A 378 -15.50 -13.72 -12.74
CA ALA A 378 -16.46 -13.18 -13.68
C ALA A 378 -17.77 -12.83 -12.95
N GLU A 379 -18.37 -11.72 -13.36
CA GLU A 379 -19.64 -11.22 -12.86
C GLU A 379 -20.65 -11.21 -14.02
N TYR A 380 -21.86 -11.69 -13.77
CA TYR A 380 -22.96 -11.71 -14.74
C TYR A 380 -24.24 -11.18 -14.09
N VAL A 381 -24.99 -10.36 -14.82
CA VAL A 381 -26.30 -9.83 -14.41
C VAL A 381 -27.30 -10.06 -15.54
N ASP A 382 -28.46 -10.63 -15.19
CA ASP A 382 -29.54 -10.81 -16.14
C ASP A 382 -30.41 -9.56 -16.31
N ARG A 383 -31.38 -9.65 -17.23
CA ARG A 383 -32.35 -8.58 -17.52
C ARG A 383 -33.23 -8.15 -16.33
N ASN A 384 -33.29 -8.96 -15.27
CA ASN A 384 -34.05 -8.67 -14.04
C ASN A 384 -33.16 -8.09 -12.93
N ASN A 385 -31.93 -7.68 -13.24
CA ASN A 385 -30.93 -7.24 -12.27
C ASN A 385 -30.55 -8.32 -11.24
N PHE A 386 -30.78 -9.60 -11.56
CA PHE A 386 -30.31 -10.69 -10.72
C PHE A 386 -28.88 -11.07 -11.14
N GLY A 387 -27.93 -10.94 -10.21
CA GLY A 387 -26.51 -11.13 -10.47
C GLY A 387 -25.96 -12.42 -9.89
N ALA A 388 -24.93 -12.98 -10.53
CA ALA A 388 -24.14 -14.09 -10.01
C ALA A 388 -22.66 -13.92 -10.37
N ARG A 389 -21.81 -14.63 -9.62
CA ARG A 389 -20.36 -14.69 -9.87
C ARG A 389 -19.93 -16.12 -10.18
N PHE A 390 -18.87 -16.25 -10.96
CA PHE A 390 -18.19 -17.52 -11.17
C PHE A 390 -16.68 -17.32 -11.26
N GLY A 391 -15.94 -18.32 -10.83
CA GLY A 391 -14.49 -18.40 -11.01
C GLY A 391 -14.16 -18.94 -12.39
N VAL A 392 -13.12 -18.38 -13.00
CA VAL A 392 -12.51 -18.87 -14.24
C VAL A 392 -11.12 -19.40 -13.88
N MET A 393 -10.94 -20.72 -13.92
CA MET A 393 -9.66 -21.36 -13.63
C MET A 393 -8.84 -21.53 -14.90
N THR A 394 -7.61 -21.04 -14.87
CA THR A 394 -6.74 -20.96 -16.04
C THR A 394 -5.37 -21.56 -15.75
N SER A 395 -4.53 -21.64 -16.79
CA SER A 395 -3.10 -21.96 -16.67
C SER A 395 -2.25 -20.82 -16.11
N ALA A 396 -2.82 -19.63 -15.89
CA ALA A 396 -2.07 -18.48 -15.42
C ALA A 396 -1.54 -18.68 -13.99
N VAL A 397 -0.22 -18.58 -13.81
CA VAL A 397 0.46 -18.79 -12.52
C VAL A 397 0.84 -17.48 -11.83
N ASN A 398 0.96 -16.39 -12.58
CA ASN A 398 1.30 -15.06 -12.06
C ASN A 398 0.26 -13.99 -12.48
N THR A 399 0.41 -12.80 -11.93
CA THR A 399 -0.51 -11.68 -12.13
C THR A 399 -0.53 -11.19 -13.58
N LEU A 400 0.63 -11.07 -14.25
CA LEU A 400 0.68 -10.61 -15.65
C LEU A 400 -0.01 -11.59 -16.62
N GLU A 401 0.04 -12.88 -16.32
CA GLU A 401 -0.70 -13.90 -17.07
C GLU A 401 -2.21 -13.83 -16.82
N ARG A 402 -2.63 -13.56 -15.59
CA ARG A 402 -4.04 -13.33 -15.27
C ARG A 402 -4.56 -12.06 -15.96
N ASP A 403 -3.77 -10.99 -15.98
CA ASP A 403 -4.11 -9.74 -16.68
C ASP A 403 -4.29 -9.97 -18.18
N TRP A 404 -3.41 -10.77 -18.80
CA TRP A 404 -3.56 -11.16 -20.21
C TRP A 404 -4.90 -11.85 -20.48
N ILE A 405 -5.27 -12.82 -19.63
CA ILE A 405 -6.56 -13.54 -19.78
C ILE A 405 -7.74 -12.60 -19.55
N VAL A 406 -7.71 -11.76 -18.52
CA VAL A 406 -8.79 -10.80 -18.22
C VAL A 406 -8.97 -9.81 -19.37
N LYS A 407 -7.88 -9.36 -19.99
CA LYS A 407 -7.93 -8.51 -21.19
C LYS A 407 -8.62 -9.25 -22.34
N LYS A 408 -8.24 -10.49 -22.63
CA LYS A 408 -8.85 -11.33 -23.68
C LYS A 408 -10.34 -11.59 -23.43
N LEU A 409 -10.72 -11.90 -22.19
CA LEU A 409 -12.11 -12.11 -21.79
C LEU A 409 -12.94 -10.82 -21.86
N SER A 410 -12.35 -9.67 -21.53
CA SER A 410 -13.03 -8.38 -21.62
C SER A 410 -13.25 -7.96 -23.08
N GLU A 411 -12.24 -8.14 -23.95
CA GLU A 411 -12.37 -7.97 -25.41
C GLU A 411 -13.43 -8.91 -25.98
N TRP A 412 -13.48 -10.16 -25.53
CA TRP A 412 -14.52 -11.11 -25.94
C TRP A 412 -15.91 -10.65 -25.50
N LEU A 413 -16.06 -10.15 -24.27
CA LEU A 413 -17.33 -9.67 -23.74
C LEU A 413 -17.89 -8.49 -24.54
N GLU A 414 -17.06 -7.52 -24.88
CA GLU A 414 -17.44 -6.35 -25.69
C GLU A 414 -17.97 -6.73 -27.07
N ASN A 415 -17.46 -7.83 -27.65
CA ASN A 415 -17.88 -8.34 -28.95
C ASN A 415 -19.12 -9.26 -28.89
N ASN A 416 -19.56 -9.68 -27.70
CA ASN A 416 -20.64 -10.65 -27.50
C ASN A 416 -21.80 -10.12 -26.62
N MET A 417 -21.73 -8.85 -26.19
CA MET A 417 -22.87 -8.07 -25.65
C MET A 417 -23.54 -7.30 -26.78
#